data_AF-A0AAU5WGU8-F1
#
_entry.id   AF-A0AAU5WGU8-F1
#
_cell.length_a   1.000
_cell.length_b   1.000
_cell.length_c   1.000
_cell.angle_alpha   90.00
_cell.angle_beta   90.00
_cell.angle_gamma   90.00
#
_symmetry.space_group_name_H-M   'P 1'
#
loop_
_entity.id
_entity.type
_entity.pdbx_description
1 polymer ?
#
loop_
_entity_poly.entity_id
_entity_poly.type
_entity_poly.pdbx_seq_one_letter_code
_entity_poly.pdbx_strand_id
1 'polypeptide(L)'
;MSTAPDVLEARITELRAAVRRAVSGGDRRAARELRAELRQAESDWDDAVLGEGAGGLSGADALEAGPEEAVHVRDTGSSGLGRGEAARPSGAGSAELSVVGDTRASGSSRRGMLPVREQVHQALTLLGAPAAPKLIGSVYSAFFPGEVAGTRLTSLRRDEERSFRTAPYARPYYLCAALTADLLAPARGMLTVSTWPLEQRIAGPLSPRTDFLTAAIRVAEHAGRGGARPAASVQRLLWRFASNIPGAATGTVGTVDPADLMEAARAELDVHREADARQRARAAERARAQLDDAERLFGSRLRAMRRAAGDGRAGGPGPAPGGPTASVRSATHGEDER
;
A
#
# COMPACT_ATOMS: atom_id res chain seq x y z
N MET A 1 -22.03 25.08 15.06
CA MET A 1 -22.31 24.76 13.64
C MET A 1 -21.53 23.49 13.34
N SER A 2 -22.19 22.35 13.18
CA SER A 2 -21.49 21.07 12.92
C SER A 2 -20.84 21.10 11.54
N THR A 3 -19.59 20.63 11.44
CA THR A 3 -18.86 20.62 10.17
C THR A 3 -19.36 19.47 9.28
N ALA A 4 -19.12 19.54 7.96
CA ALA A 4 -19.53 18.48 7.03
C ALA A 4 -18.98 17.07 7.42
N PRO A 5 -17.74 16.92 7.91
CA PRO A 5 -17.25 15.67 8.48
C PRO A 5 -18.04 15.14 9.68
N ASP A 6 -18.45 16.02 10.60
CA ASP A 6 -19.18 15.60 11.82
C ASP A 6 -20.57 15.03 11.46
N VAL A 7 -21.22 15.60 10.43
CA VAL A 7 -22.51 15.11 9.90
C VAL A 7 -22.36 13.73 9.26
N LEU A 8 -21.26 13.50 8.54
CA LEU A 8 -20.96 12.21 7.93
C LEU A 8 -20.61 11.14 8.99
N GLU A 9 -19.92 11.51 10.08
CA GLU A 9 -19.63 10.60 11.19
C GLU A 9 -20.91 10.14 11.92
N ALA A 10 -21.85 11.05 12.16
CA ALA A 10 -23.17 10.71 12.72
C ALA A 10 -23.92 9.73 11.80
N ARG A 11 -23.93 10.00 10.48
CA ARG A 11 -24.58 9.14 9.49
C ARG A 11 -23.94 7.74 9.40
N ILE A 12 -22.62 7.63 9.47
CA ILE A 12 -21.89 6.35 9.51
C ILE A 12 -22.31 5.53 10.74
N THR A 13 -22.44 6.19 11.90
CA THR A 13 -22.87 5.54 13.14
C THR A 13 -24.29 4.98 13.03
N GLU A 14 -25.21 5.75 12.45
CA GLU A 14 -26.59 5.31 12.19
C GLU A 14 -26.67 4.15 11.21
N LEU A 15 -25.93 4.22 10.10
CA LEU A 15 -25.86 3.16 9.09
C LEU A 15 -25.31 1.86 9.68
N ARG A 16 -24.28 1.92 10.53
CA ARG A 16 -23.74 0.75 11.25
C ARG A 16 -24.78 0.13 12.18
N ALA A 17 -25.57 0.94 12.89
CA ALA A 17 -26.65 0.44 13.74
C ALA A 17 -27.78 -0.21 12.93
N ALA A 18 -28.13 0.36 11.77
CA ALA A 18 -29.11 -0.20 10.85
C ALA A 18 -28.65 -1.54 10.24
N VAL A 19 -27.39 -1.65 9.81
CA VAL A 19 -26.80 -2.91 9.33
C VAL A 19 -26.92 -4.01 10.39
N ARG A 20 -26.59 -3.72 11.66
CA ARG A 20 -26.72 -4.70 12.75
C ARG A 20 -28.15 -5.17 12.91
N ARG A 21 -29.14 -4.27 12.92
CA ARG A 21 -30.57 -4.63 13.01
C ARG A 21 -31.01 -5.51 11.84
N ALA A 22 -30.64 -5.17 10.61
CA ALA A 22 -30.98 -5.96 9.42
C ALA A 22 -30.39 -7.37 9.44
N VAL A 23 -29.14 -7.51 9.91
CA VAL A 23 -28.47 -8.82 10.06
C VAL A 23 -29.14 -9.65 11.14
N SER A 24 -29.43 -9.08 12.31
CA SER A 24 -30.11 -9.79 13.40
C SER A 24 -31.55 -10.18 13.04
N GLY A 25 -32.21 -9.42 12.18
CA GLY A 25 -33.53 -9.73 11.64
C GLY A 25 -33.53 -10.72 10.46
N GLY A 26 -32.36 -11.17 9.98
CA GLY A 26 -32.24 -12.11 8.86
C GLY A 26 -32.50 -11.50 7.47
N ASP A 27 -32.68 -10.19 7.36
CA ASP A 27 -32.90 -9.50 6.08
C ASP A 27 -31.57 -9.28 5.34
N ARG A 28 -31.19 -10.30 4.56
CA ARG A 28 -29.96 -10.32 3.79
C ARG A 28 -29.92 -9.30 2.66
N ARG A 29 -31.07 -8.85 2.15
CA ARG A 29 -31.14 -7.87 1.07
C ARG A 29 -30.91 -6.48 1.64
N ALA A 30 -31.67 -6.10 2.67
CA ALA A 30 -31.48 -4.82 3.37
C ALA A 30 -30.06 -4.69 3.92
N ALA A 31 -29.49 -5.77 4.47
CA ALA A 31 -28.12 -5.75 4.97
C ALA A 31 -27.04 -5.58 3.88
N ARG A 32 -27.34 -5.87 2.60
CA ARG A 32 -26.41 -5.61 1.48
C ARG A 32 -26.50 -4.16 1.02
N GLU A 33 -27.71 -3.65 0.89
CA GLU A 33 -27.99 -2.25 0.51
C GLU A 33 -27.38 -1.28 1.56
N LEU A 34 -27.66 -1.51 2.84
CA LEU A 34 -27.10 -0.70 3.94
C LEU A 34 -25.56 -0.75 4.03
N ARG A 35 -24.92 -1.87 3.65
CA ARG A 35 -23.44 -1.96 3.57
C ARG A 35 -22.86 -1.23 2.36
N ALA A 36 -23.62 -1.08 1.28
CA ALA A 36 -23.20 -0.25 0.14
C ALA A 36 -23.25 1.22 0.52
N GLU A 37 -24.35 1.64 1.17
CA GLU A 37 -24.50 3.02 1.68
C GLU A 37 -23.48 3.37 2.75
N LEU A 38 -23.17 2.44 3.66
CA LEU A 38 -22.11 2.63 4.66
C LEU A 38 -20.75 2.86 4.00
N ARG A 39 -20.37 2.06 3.00
CA ARG A 39 -19.10 2.24 2.28
C ARG A 39 -19.04 3.56 1.51
N GLN A 40 -20.17 4.01 0.97
CA GLN A 40 -20.25 5.32 0.32
C GLN A 40 -20.08 6.45 1.34
N ALA A 41 -20.79 6.40 2.47
CA ALA A 41 -20.66 7.40 3.53
C ALA A 41 -19.25 7.43 4.15
N GLU A 42 -18.61 6.27 4.31
CA GLU A 42 -17.20 6.17 4.73
C GLU A 42 -16.25 6.79 3.71
N SER A 43 -16.52 6.62 2.40
CA SER A 43 -15.73 7.24 1.33
C SER A 43 -15.95 8.76 1.25
N ASP A 44 -17.19 9.23 1.36
CA ASP A 44 -17.54 10.65 1.39
C ASP A 44 -16.94 11.35 2.63
N TRP A 45 -16.90 10.66 3.78
CA TRP A 45 -16.24 11.14 4.99
C TRP A 45 -14.72 11.23 4.78
N ASP A 46 -14.11 10.20 4.18
CA ASP A 46 -12.70 10.23 3.81
C ASP A 46 -12.40 11.40 2.86
N ASP A 47 -13.22 11.65 1.84
CA ASP A 47 -13.05 12.77 0.90
C ASP A 47 -13.23 14.13 1.58
N ALA A 48 -14.26 14.28 2.44
CA ALA A 48 -14.53 15.53 3.16
C ALA A 48 -13.46 15.87 4.23
N VAL A 49 -12.84 14.85 4.84
CA VAL A 49 -11.78 15.01 5.84
C VAL A 49 -10.39 15.18 5.20
N LEU A 50 -10.19 14.63 4.00
CA LEU A 50 -8.89 14.62 3.32
C LEU A 50 -8.74 15.69 2.22
N GLY A 51 -9.85 16.26 1.73
CA GLY A 51 -9.89 17.34 0.72
C GLY A 51 -9.50 16.89 -0.69
N GLU A 52 -10.19 17.44 -1.71
CA GLU A 52 -9.91 17.21 -3.13
C GLU A 52 -8.48 17.65 -3.51
N GLY A 53 -7.54 16.71 -3.48
CA GLY A 53 -6.18 16.85 -4.02
C GLY A 53 -5.92 15.98 -5.26
N ALA A 54 -6.97 15.48 -5.92
CA ALA A 54 -6.88 14.50 -7.00
C ALA A 54 -7.74 14.82 -8.24
N GLY A 55 -8.16 16.08 -8.42
CA GLY A 55 -8.93 16.53 -9.58
C GLY A 55 -8.35 17.81 -10.18
N GLY A 56 -7.26 17.71 -10.94
CA GLY A 56 -6.65 18.90 -11.54
C GLY A 56 -5.39 18.63 -12.35
N LEU A 57 -5.40 17.61 -13.21
CA LEU A 57 -4.47 17.51 -14.34
C LEU A 57 -5.25 17.05 -15.56
N SER A 58 -6.08 17.96 -16.09
CA SER A 58 -6.44 17.97 -17.50
C SER A 58 -5.33 18.69 -18.25
N GLY A 59 -4.92 18.13 -19.39
CA GLY A 59 -3.76 18.55 -20.16
C GLY A 59 -3.91 19.86 -20.94
N ALA A 60 -2.84 20.14 -21.69
CA ALA A 60 -2.36 21.41 -22.25
C ALA A 60 -1.49 22.15 -21.20
N ASP A 61 -0.16 22.23 -21.30
CA ASP A 61 0.67 22.40 -22.48
C ASP A 61 2.01 21.63 -22.38
N ALA A 62 2.29 20.88 -23.43
CA ALA A 62 3.67 20.63 -23.87
C ALA A 62 4.00 21.71 -24.92
N LEU A 63 5.31 21.94 -25.14
CA LEU A 63 5.98 22.98 -25.97
C LEU A 63 6.52 24.10 -25.04
N GLU A 64 7.81 24.39 -24.91
CA GLU A 64 8.93 24.28 -25.84
C GLU A 64 10.28 24.07 -25.14
N ALA A 65 11.26 23.63 -25.94
CA ALA A 65 12.66 23.47 -25.60
C ALA A 65 13.53 24.62 -26.12
N GLY A 66 14.41 25.12 -25.24
CA GLY A 66 15.71 25.79 -25.54
C GLY A 66 15.70 27.32 -25.64
N PRO A 67 16.88 28.01 -25.63
CA PRO A 67 18.20 27.64 -25.09
C PRO A 67 18.81 28.75 -24.18
N GLU A 68 20.08 28.54 -23.82
CA GLU A 68 21.07 29.35 -23.08
C GLU A 68 20.92 30.88 -22.97
N GLU A 69 21.29 31.47 -21.81
CA GLU A 69 22.35 32.49 -21.76
C GLU A 69 22.81 32.87 -20.33
N ALA A 70 24.05 33.35 -20.29
CA ALA A 70 24.92 33.60 -19.17
C ALA A 70 24.58 34.86 -18.36
N VAL A 71 25.02 34.90 -17.08
CA VAL A 71 25.38 36.17 -16.43
C VAL A 71 26.71 36.04 -15.68
N HIS A 72 27.65 36.81 -16.20
CA HIS A 72 28.92 37.23 -15.62
C HIS A 72 28.81 37.83 -14.21
N VAL A 73 29.78 37.50 -13.35
CA VAL A 73 30.40 38.49 -12.44
C VAL A 73 31.91 38.22 -12.41
N ARG A 74 32.69 39.16 -12.99
CA ARG A 74 34.12 39.43 -12.71
C ARG A 74 34.17 40.20 -11.37
N ASP A 75 35.20 40.29 -10.55
CA ASP A 75 36.65 40.49 -10.72
C ASP A 75 37.19 40.44 -9.27
N THR A 76 38.38 39.92 -8.94
CA THR A 76 39.60 40.74 -8.95
C THR A 76 40.80 39.88 -8.57
N GLY A 77 41.81 39.93 -9.44
CA GLY A 77 43.20 40.25 -9.09
C GLY A 77 43.97 39.32 -8.14
N SER A 78 44.93 38.57 -8.70
CA SER A 78 46.34 39.02 -8.75
C SER A 78 47.32 37.85 -8.70
N SER A 79 48.07 37.72 -9.80
CA SER A 79 49.52 37.46 -9.89
C SER A 79 50.06 36.18 -9.23
N GLY A 80 50.57 35.18 -9.95
CA GLY A 80 51.46 35.28 -11.10
C GLY A 80 52.91 35.07 -10.63
N LEU A 81 53.49 33.93 -10.98
CA LEU A 81 54.86 33.74 -11.49
C LEU A 81 55.20 32.25 -11.44
N GLY A 82 55.54 31.70 -12.61
CA GLY A 82 56.04 30.34 -12.76
C GLY A 82 57.53 30.29 -13.07
N ARG A 83 57.95 29.03 -13.28
CA ARG A 83 58.99 28.55 -14.22
C ARG A 83 60.33 28.10 -13.62
N GLY A 84 60.74 26.90 -14.08
CA GLY A 84 62.12 26.39 -14.18
C GLY A 84 62.58 25.60 -12.96
N GLU A 85 62.59 24.25 -12.91
CA GLU A 85 63.37 23.25 -13.67
C GLU A 85 64.79 22.98 -13.13
N ALA A 86 65.07 21.66 -13.02
CA ALA A 86 66.35 20.95 -12.92
C ALA A 86 66.93 20.52 -11.53
N ALA A 87 67.02 19.19 -11.42
CA ALA A 87 68.16 18.38 -10.93
C ALA A 87 68.40 18.12 -9.41
N ARG A 88 68.00 16.90 -9.00
CA ARG A 88 68.66 15.88 -8.14
C ARG A 88 69.97 16.28 -7.38
N PRO A 89 70.20 15.79 -6.13
CA PRO A 89 70.38 14.34 -5.90
C PRO A 89 69.95 13.74 -4.54
N SER A 90 69.81 12.41 -4.59
CA SER A 90 70.28 11.40 -3.63
C SER A 90 69.80 11.41 -2.18
N GLY A 91 69.24 10.27 -1.77
CA GLY A 91 69.58 9.67 -0.47
C GLY A 91 68.42 9.31 0.44
N ALA A 92 68.02 8.04 0.35
CA ALA A 92 67.69 7.14 1.46
C ALA A 92 66.55 7.50 2.45
N GLY A 93 65.59 6.58 2.54
CA GLY A 93 65.06 6.15 3.84
C GLY A 93 63.58 6.39 4.09
N SER A 94 62.78 5.33 3.91
CA SER A 94 61.62 4.94 4.74
C SER A 94 60.46 5.94 4.85
N ALA A 95 59.40 5.83 4.02
CA ALA A 95 58.19 5.03 4.32
C ALA A 95 57.68 5.23 5.77
N GLU A 96 56.83 6.25 5.99
CA GLU A 96 55.34 6.19 6.06
C GLU A 96 54.84 5.98 7.51
N LEU A 97 53.83 6.69 8.05
CA LEU A 97 53.17 7.96 7.76
C LEU A 97 52.30 8.26 9.01
N SER A 98 52.49 9.40 9.68
CA SER A 98 51.68 9.88 10.82
C SER A 98 51.46 11.38 10.68
N VAL A 99 50.21 11.84 10.49
CA VAL A 99 49.67 13.21 10.73
C VAL A 99 48.13 13.09 10.61
N VAL A 100 47.24 13.19 11.62
CA VAL A 100 46.85 14.25 12.58
C VAL A 100 46.59 15.62 11.96
N GLY A 101 45.33 16.00 11.75
CA GLY A 101 45.01 17.38 11.36
C GLY A 101 43.53 17.66 11.15
N ASP A 102 42.92 18.18 12.20
CA ASP A 102 41.52 18.48 12.46
C ASP A 102 40.84 19.53 11.53
N THR A 103 39.52 19.59 11.65
CA THR A 103 38.59 20.71 11.40
C THR A 103 38.06 20.95 9.98
N ARG A 104 36.86 20.40 9.73
CA ARG A 104 35.62 21.20 9.67
C ARG A 104 34.40 20.31 9.92
N ALA A 105 34.09 20.16 11.20
CA ALA A 105 32.71 19.99 11.63
C ALA A 105 31.90 21.22 11.19
N SER A 106 31.06 21.04 10.17
CA SER A 106 29.91 21.91 9.93
C SER A 106 28.77 21.04 9.42
N GLY A 107 27.79 20.82 10.31
CA GLY A 107 26.68 19.90 10.10
C GLY A 107 26.10 19.30 11.39
N SER A 108 26.57 19.69 12.58
CA SER A 108 25.89 19.39 13.84
C SER A 108 24.64 20.26 14.00
N SER A 109 23.58 19.97 13.24
CA SER A 109 22.21 20.44 13.53
C SER A 109 21.08 19.68 12.78
N ARG A 110 21.18 18.35 12.63
CA ARG A 110 19.99 17.48 12.49
C ARG A 110 20.22 16.16 13.23
N ARG A 111 19.64 16.01 14.43
CA ARG A 111 19.55 14.69 15.09
C ARG A 111 18.97 13.69 14.08
N GLY A 112 19.74 12.64 13.79
CA GLY A 112 19.56 11.76 12.65
C GLY A 112 18.19 11.11 12.59
N MET A 113 17.30 11.67 11.75
CA MET A 113 16.07 10.99 11.38
C MET A 113 16.44 9.81 10.48
N LEU A 114 15.95 8.62 10.82
CA LEU A 114 16.11 7.43 9.98
C LEU A 114 15.64 7.73 8.56
N PRO A 115 16.25 7.16 7.51
CA PRO A 115 15.72 7.28 6.16
C PRO A 115 14.27 6.77 6.10
N VAL A 116 13.43 7.35 5.23
CA VAL A 116 12.00 6.99 5.12
C VAL A 116 11.81 5.49 4.91
N ARG A 117 12.73 4.84 4.18
CA ARG A 117 12.72 3.38 4.00
C ARG A 117 12.78 2.63 5.32
N GLU A 118 13.76 2.93 6.16
CA GLU A 118 13.90 2.33 7.49
C GLU A 118 12.70 2.65 8.40
N GLN A 119 12.13 3.86 8.31
CA GLN A 119 10.91 4.22 9.06
C GLN A 119 9.73 3.32 8.68
N VAL A 120 9.51 3.12 7.37
CA VAL A 120 8.45 2.24 6.85
C VAL A 120 8.69 0.79 7.24
N HIS A 121 9.93 0.32 7.14
CA HIS A 121 10.30 -1.02 7.54
C HIS A 121 10.03 -1.27 9.04
N GLN A 122 10.37 -0.32 9.93
CA GLN A 122 10.08 -0.41 11.36
C GLN A 122 8.57 -0.48 11.63
N ALA A 123 7.79 0.39 11.00
CA ALA A 123 6.34 0.39 11.16
C ALA A 123 5.69 -0.90 10.65
N LEU A 124 6.10 -1.40 9.47
CA LEU A 124 5.62 -2.69 8.94
C LEU A 124 6.03 -3.87 9.81
N THR A 125 7.25 -3.85 10.36
CA THR A 125 7.74 -4.88 11.28
C THR A 125 6.90 -4.91 12.57
N LEU A 126 6.54 -3.74 13.11
CA LEU A 126 5.63 -3.65 14.26
C LEU A 126 4.24 -4.17 13.89
N LEU A 127 3.67 -3.72 12.76
CA LEU A 127 2.34 -4.13 12.30
C LEU A 127 2.24 -5.63 12.02
N GLY A 128 3.29 -6.24 11.48
CA GLY A 128 3.33 -7.67 11.14
C GLY A 128 2.38 -8.09 10.02
N ALA A 129 1.78 -7.14 9.29
CA ALA A 129 0.86 -7.40 8.20
C ALA A 129 0.99 -6.31 7.10
N PRO A 130 0.59 -6.60 5.85
CA PRO A 130 0.54 -5.59 4.80
C PRO A 130 -0.31 -4.39 5.22
N ALA A 131 0.16 -3.18 4.92
CA ALA A 131 -0.50 -1.97 5.41
C ALA A 131 -0.47 -0.82 4.43
N ALA A 132 -1.47 0.04 4.54
CA ALA A 132 -1.56 1.27 3.79
C ALA A 132 -0.66 2.38 4.38
N PRO A 133 -0.15 3.31 3.54
CA PRO A 133 0.61 4.49 3.95
C PRO A 133 0.11 5.22 5.20
N LYS A 134 -1.20 5.45 5.30
CA LYS A 134 -1.82 6.18 6.42
C LYS A 134 -1.64 5.44 7.75
N LEU A 135 -1.80 4.11 7.75
CA LEU A 135 -1.61 3.29 8.93
C LEU A 135 -0.13 3.22 9.32
N ILE A 136 0.76 3.03 8.33
CA ILE A 136 2.22 3.02 8.51
C ILE A 136 2.68 4.31 9.21
N GLY A 137 2.28 5.47 8.68
CA GLY A 137 2.62 6.77 9.28
C GLY A 137 2.05 6.93 10.69
N SER A 138 0.79 6.53 10.91
CA SER A 138 0.16 6.60 12.23
C SER A 138 0.89 5.75 13.28
N VAL A 139 1.29 4.52 12.91
CA VAL A 139 2.03 3.61 13.80
C VAL A 139 3.42 4.15 14.06
N TYR A 140 4.09 4.63 13.01
CA TYR A 140 5.42 5.20 13.15
C TYR A 140 5.42 6.36 14.15
N SER A 141 4.55 7.35 13.94
CA SER A 141 4.45 8.52 14.82
C SER A 141 3.93 8.21 16.23
N ALA A 142 3.26 7.08 16.43
CA ALA A 142 2.82 6.65 17.76
C ALA A 142 3.93 6.02 18.60
N PHE A 143 4.82 5.23 17.99
CA PHE A 143 5.81 4.41 18.71
C PHE A 143 7.26 4.83 18.51
N PHE A 144 7.56 5.61 17.48
CA PHE A 144 8.92 5.97 17.09
C PHE A 144 9.09 7.49 17.01
N PRO A 145 10.31 8.00 17.16
CA PRO A 145 10.57 9.42 17.00
C PRO A 145 10.39 9.84 15.52
N GLY A 146 9.56 10.86 15.30
CA GLY A 146 9.40 11.55 14.02
C GLY A 146 8.08 11.26 13.28
N GLU A 147 8.02 11.70 12.03
CA GLU A 147 6.85 11.56 11.16
C GLU A 147 7.22 11.05 9.78
N VAL A 148 6.41 10.14 9.25
CA VAL A 148 6.52 9.64 7.88
C VAL A 148 5.61 10.48 6.99
N ALA A 149 6.18 11.33 6.13
CA ALA A 149 5.37 12.05 5.15
C ALA A 149 4.83 11.07 4.08
N GLY A 150 3.52 10.89 4.01
CA GLY A 150 2.86 9.91 3.13
C GLY A 150 3.17 10.09 1.64
N THR A 151 3.44 11.33 1.19
CA THR A 151 3.82 11.66 -0.19
C THR A 151 5.10 10.97 -0.65
N ARG A 152 6.02 10.66 0.28
CA ARG A 152 7.31 9.99 0.00
C ARG A 152 7.19 8.48 -0.21
N LEU A 153 6.02 7.89 0.05
CA LEU A 153 5.81 6.44 -0.07
C LEU A 153 5.50 5.99 -1.51
N THR A 154 4.96 6.89 -2.34
CA THR A 154 4.64 6.60 -3.75
C THR A 154 5.90 6.47 -4.62
N SER A 155 6.92 7.30 -4.39
CA SER A 155 8.22 7.20 -5.07
C SER A 155 9.03 6.01 -4.58
N LEU A 156 9.01 5.75 -3.27
CA LEU A 156 9.75 4.67 -2.62
C LEU A 156 9.51 3.31 -3.28
N ARG A 157 8.25 2.95 -3.59
CA ARG A 157 7.95 1.67 -4.25
C ARG A 157 8.60 1.53 -5.64
N ARG A 158 8.60 2.62 -6.43
CA ARG A 158 9.21 2.61 -7.78
C ARG A 158 10.73 2.51 -7.68
N ASP A 159 11.32 3.19 -6.71
CA ASP A 159 12.76 3.17 -6.48
C ASP A 159 13.23 1.79 -5.99
N GLU A 160 12.45 1.12 -5.14
CA GLU A 160 12.68 -0.25 -4.71
C GLU A 160 12.62 -1.25 -5.88
N GLU A 161 11.59 -1.14 -6.74
CA GLU A 161 11.48 -1.99 -7.94
C GLU A 161 12.67 -1.77 -8.89
N ARG A 162 13.03 -0.51 -9.15
CA ARG A 162 14.19 -0.18 -10.00
C ARG A 162 15.47 -0.77 -9.41
N SER A 163 15.69 -0.59 -8.12
CA SER A 163 16.87 -1.10 -7.44
C SER A 163 16.96 -2.63 -7.51
N PHE A 164 15.83 -3.35 -7.34
CA PHE A 164 15.83 -4.80 -7.44
C PHE A 164 16.14 -5.27 -8.87
N ARG A 165 15.53 -4.66 -9.89
CA ARG A 165 15.79 -5.04 -11.29
C ARG A 165 17.23 -4.78 -11.73
N THR A 166 17.86 -3.71 -11.21
CA THR A 166 19.26 -3.40 -11.51
C THR A 166 20.24 -4.34 -10.78
N ALA A 167 19.96 -4.66 -9.51
CA ALA A 167 20.80 -5.53 -8.70
C ALA A 167 19.92 -6.42 -7.79
N PRO A 168 19.46 -7.57 -8.30
CA PRO A 168 18.60 -8.48 -7.54
C PRO A 168 19.30 -8.93 -6.25
N TYR A 169 18.56 -8.93 -5.14
CA TYR A 169 19.04 -9.40 -3.83
C TYR A 169 20.25 -8.65 -3.24
N ALA A 170 20.62 -7.49 -3.78
CA ALA A 170 21.72 -6.68 -3.27
C ALA A 170 21.41 -5.97 -1.93
N ARG A 171 20.13 -5.92 -1.52
CA ARG A 171 19.68 -5.33 -0.26
C ARG A 171 19.15 -6.42 0.68
N PRO A 172 19.27 -6.24 2.02
CA PRO A 172 18.79 -7.23 2.98
C PRO A 172 17.26 -7.40 2.95
N TYR A 173 16.54 -6.36 2.54
CA TYR A 173 15.11 -6.39 2.29
C TYR A 173 14.75 -5.35 1.23
N TYR A 174 13.58 -5.54 0.63
CA TYR A 174 12.93 -4.59 -0.26
C TYR A 174 11.53 -4.26 0.28
N LEU A 175 11.13 -2.99 0.15
CA LEU A 175 9.73 -2.60 0.36
C LEU A 175 8.98 -2.81 -0.94
N CYS A 176 7.94 -3.62 -0.89
CA CYS A 176 7.26 -4.10 -2.08
C CYS A 176 5.74 -3.99 -1.94
N ALA A 177 5.02 -4.23 -3.03
CA ALA A 177 3.56 -4.19 -2.99
C ALA A 177 3.02 -5.49 -2.41
N ALA A 178 1.91 -5.41 -1.67
CA ALA A 178 1.10 -6.62 -1.53
C ALA A 178 0.55 -7.02 -2.92
N LEU A 179 0.32 -8.32 -3.14
CA LEU A 179 -0.24 -8.82 -4.40
C LEU A 179 -1.71 -9.20 -4.22
N THR A 180 -2.58 -8.88 -5.17
CA THR A 180 -3.98 -9.34 -5.09
C THR A 180 -4.06 -10.83 -5.38
N ALA A 181 -4.91 -11.55 -4.65
CA ALA A 181 -5.01 -13.01 -4.79
C ALA A 181 -5.52 -13.43 -6.18
N ASP A 182 -6.40 -12.65 -6.80
CA ASP A 182 -7.06 -12.96 -8.07
C ASP A 182 -6.17 -12.77 -9.31
N LEU A 183 -5.52 -11.61 -9.39
CA LEU A 183 -4.76 -11.18 -10.56
C LEU A 183 -3.25 -11.27 -10.35
N LEU A 184 -2.78 -11.48 -9.12
CA LEU A 184 -1.37 -11.36 -8.74
C LEU A 184 -0.78 -10.00 -9.19
N ALA A 185 -1.64 -9.00 -9.20
CA ALA A 185 -1.34 -7.62 -9.52
C ALA A 185 -0.93 -6.89 -8.23
N PRO A 186 -0.17 -5.79 -8.31
CA PRO A 186 0.11 -4.97 -7.14
C PRO A 186 -1.21 -4.44 -6.56
N ALA A 187 -1.50 -4.80 -5.30
CA ALA A 187 -2.65 -4.31 -4.58
C ALA A 187 -2.49 -2.81 -4.32
N ARG A 188 -3.54 -2.04 -4.61
CA ARG A 188 -3.48 -0.58 -4.58
C ARG A 188 -3.18 -0.10 -3.17
N GLY A 189 -2.09 0.67 -3.04
CA GLY A 189 -1.76 1.37 -1.81
C GLY A 189 -1.34 0.49 -0.62
N MET A 190 -1.06 -0.81 -0.81
CA MET A 190 -0.57 -1.67 0.27
C MET A 190 0.92 -1.98 0.12
N LEU A 191 1.68 -1.75 1.19
CA LEU A 191 3.10 -2.03 1.28
C LEU A 191 3.36 -3.24 2.18
N THR A 192 4.42 -3.97 1.85
CA THR A 192 4.91 -5.12 2.60
C THR A 192 6.44 -5.24 2.47
N VAL A 193 7.05 -6.21 3.15
CA VAL A 193 8.50 -6.42 3.19
C VAL A 193 8.85 -7.75 2.51
N SER A 194 9.84 -7.74 1.63
CA SER A 194 10.24 -8.91 0.82
C SER A 194 10.65 -10.14 1.62
N THR A 195 11.05 -9.96 2.88
CA THR A 195 11.47 -11.04 3.79
C THR A 195 10.29 -11.82 4.35
N TRP A 196 9.06 -11.33 4.19
CA TRP A 196 7.87 -12.09 4.59
C TRP A 196 7.55 -13.20 3.57
N PRO A 197 7.02 -14.35 4.03
CA PRO A 197 6.49 -15.39 3.16
C PRO A 197 5.51 -14.81 2.13
N LEU A 198 5.52 -15.36 0.92
CA LEU A 198 4.71 -14.86 -0.20
C LEU A 198 3.21 -14.86 0.13
N GLU A 199 2.75 -15.86 0.90
CA GLU A 199 1.38 -15.99 1.40
C GLU A 199 0.95 -14.76 2.20
N GLN A 200 1.83 -14.28 3.10
CA GLN A 200 1.58 -13.12 3.95
C GLN A 200 1.56 -11.82 3.14
N ARG A 201 2.21 -11.80 1.97
CA ARG A 201 2.25 -10.66 1.05
C ARG A 201 1.07 -10.62 0.08
N ILE A 202 0.20 -11.63 0.09
CA ILE A 202 -0.97 -11.69 -0.79
C ILE A 202 -2.21 -11.18 -0.06
N ALA A 203 -3.03 -10.39 -0.73
CA ALA A 203 -4.32 -9.89 -0.25
C ALA A 203 -5.48 -10.53 -1.02
N GLY A 204 -6.24 -11.39 -0.35
CA GLY A 204 -7.55 -11.87 -0.77
C GLY A 204 -8.70 -11.06 -0.13
N PRO A 205 -9.97 -11.45 -0.35
CA PRO A 205 -11.15 -10.77 0.19
C PRO A 205 -11.22 -10.69 1.71
N LEU A 206 -10.70 -11.69 2.43
CA LEU A 206 -10.66 -11.70 3.90
C LEU A 206 -9.40 -11.04 4.47
N SER A 207 -8.35 -10.90 3.65
CA SER A 207 -7.04 -10.42 4.07
C SER A 207 -7.06 -9.02 4.67
N PRO A 208 -7.80 -8.02 4.14
CA PRO A 208 -7.88 -6.71 4.80
C PRO A 208 -8.36 -6.79 6.25
N ARG A 209 -9.29 -7.71 6.56
CA ARG A 209 -9.79 -7.87 7.92
C ARG A 209 -8.80 -8.62 8.80
N THR A 210 -8.22 -9.73 8.32
CA THR A 210 -7.23 -10.49 9.09
C THR A 210 -5.95 -9.69 9.33
N ASP A 211 -5.50 -8.90 8.36
CA ASP A 211 -4.34 -8.00 8.46
C ASP A 211 -4.63 -6.87 9.46
N PHE A 212 -5.83 -6.28 9.43
CA PHE A 212 -6.24 -5.27 10.39
C PHE A 212 -6.26 -5.80 11.84
N LEU A 213 -6.81 -7.00 12.05
CA LEU A 213 -6.86 -7.64 13.37
C LEU A 213 -5.45 -8.04 13.85
N THR A 214 -4.61 -8.55 12.94
CA THR A 214 -3.19 -8.86 13.23
C THR A 214 -2.44 -7.60 13.67
N ALA A 215 -2.61 -6.50 12.93
CA ALA A 215 -2.04 -5.20 13.28
C ALA A 215 -2.54 -4.69 14.64
N ALA A 216 -3.84 -4.84 14.93
CA ALA A 216 -4.42 -4.44 16.21
C ALA A 216 -3.76 -5.17 17.39
N ILE A 217 -3.63 -6.51 17.27
CA ILE A 217 -2.99 -7.36 18.29
C ILE A 217 -1.55 -6.91 18.50
N ARG A 218 -0.76 -6.73 17.42
CA ARG A 218 0.64 -6.34 17.53
C ARG A 218 0.84 -4.95 18.13
N VAL A 219 0.00 -3.99 17.75
CA VAL A 219 0.02 -2.63 18.28
C VAL A 219 -0.31 -2.62 19.78
N ALA A 220 -1.33 -3.38 20.19
CA ALA A 220 -1.70 -3.51 21.59
C ALA A 220 -0.63 -4.23 22.42
N GLU A 221 -0.05 -5.32 21.91
CA GLU A 221 1.10 -6.01 22.52
C GLU A 221 2.30 -5.07 22.71
N HIS A 222 2.56 -4.20 21.73
CA HIS A 222 3.63 -3.20 21.85
C HIS A 222 3.29 -2.10 22.86
N ALA A 223 2.05 -1.63 22.89
CA ALA A 223 1.59 -0.63 23.86
C ALA A 223 1.66 -1.13 25.32
N GLY A 224 1.45 -2.42 25.56
CA GLY A 224 1.52 -3.03 26.89
C GLY A 224 2.93 -3.30 27.44
N ARG A 225 3.99 -3.24 26.61
CA ARG A 225 5.34 -3.71 26.97
C ARG A 225 6.09 -2.87 28.02
N GLY A 226 5.54 -1.74 28.47
CA GLY A 226 6.19 -0.85 29.42
C GLY A 226 5.60 -0.82 30.83
N GLY A 227 4.45 -1.47 31.07
CA GLY A 227 3.71 -1.41 32.35
C GLY A 227 3.16 -0.02 32.74
N ALA A 228 3.69 1.05 32.15
CA ALA A 228 3.22 2.42 32.28
C ALA A 228 2.03 2.70 31.36
N ARG A 229 1.26 3.74 31.71
CA ARG A 229 0.13 4.20 30.89
C ARG A 229 0.62 4.59 29.49
N PRO A 230 0.01 4.08 28.40
CA PRO A 230 0.44 4.42 27.05
C PRO A 230 0.32 5.92 26.77
N ALA A 231 1.26 6.45 25.98
CA ALA A 231 1.24 7.84 25.54
C ALA A 231 -0.06 8.18 24.80
N ALA A 232 -0.46 9.45 24.80
CA ALA A 232 -1.72 9.89 24.19
C ALA A 232 -1.82 9.56 22.68
N SER A 233 -0.71 9.59 21.95
CA SER A 233 -0.64 9.17 20.54
C SER A 233 -0.96 7.68 20.37
N VAL A 234 -0.42 6.84 21.24
CA VAL A 234 -0.69 5.39 21.28
C VAL A 234 -2.14 5.13 21.67
N GLN A 235 -2.66 5.82 22.69
CA GLN A 235 -4.08 5.70 23.07
C GLN A 235 -5.04 6.05 21.94
N ARG A 236 -4.78 7.13 21.18
CA ARG A 236 -5.57 7.45 19.98
C ARG A 236 -5.51 6.35 18.92
N LEU A 237 -4.34 5.75 18.72
CA LEU A 237 -4.17 4.64 17.78
C LEU A 237 -4.95 3.40 18.24
N LEU A 238 -4.88 3.04 19.53
CA LEU A 238 -5.64 1.94 20.13
C LEU A 238 -7.15 2.16 19.99
N TRP A 239 -7.62 3.39 20.27
CA TRP A 239 -9.03 3.75 20.11
C TRP A 239 -9.50 3.58 18.66
N ARG A 240 -8.71 4.00 17.67
CA ARG A 240 -9.05 3.80 16.26
C ARG A 240 -9.19 2.32 15.89
N PHE A 241 -8.37 1.44 16.47
CA PHE A 241 -8.54 0.00 16.31
C PHE A 241 -9.80 -0.50 17.02
N ALA A 242 -9.99 -0.14 18.29
CA ALA A 242 -11.12 -0.59 19.11
C ALA A 242 -12.48 -0.19 18.52
N SER A 243 -12.60 1.02 17.97
CA SER A 243 -13.84 1.50 17.31
C SER A 243 -14.27 0.65 16.10
N ASN A 244 -13.37 -0.18 15.57
CA ASN A 244 -13.63 -1.08 14.45
C ASN A 244 -13.55 -2.57 14.84
N ILE A 245 -13.50 -2.90 16.13
CA ILE A 245 -13.45 -4.28 16.65
C ILE A 245 -14.54 -4.44 17.72
N PRO A 246 -15.59 -5.23 17.45
CA PRO A 246 -16.64 -5.48 18.43
C PRO A 246 -16.06 -6.02 19.74
N GLY A 247 -16.49 -5.45 20.87
CA GLY A 247 -16.03 -5.87 22.20
C GLY A 247 -14.67 -5.30 22.63
N ALA A 248 -13.98 -4.52 21.79
CA ALA A 248 -12.66 -3.97 22.14
C ALA A 248 -12.69 -2.64 22.93
N ALA A 249 -13.87 -2.03 23.09
CA ALA A 249 -14.05 -0.73 23.75
C ALA A 249 -14.82 -0.89 25.08
N THR A 250 -14.33 -1.76 25.96
CA THR A 250 -14.93 -2.12 27.25
C THR A 250 -14.46 -1.26 28.43
N GLY A 251 -13.42 -0.45 28.24
CA GLY A 251 -12.80 0.36 29.30
C GLY A 251 -13.47 1.71 29.59
N THR A 252 -12.81 2.48 30.47
CA THR A 252 -13.19 3.87 30.81
C THR A 252 -13.25 4.74 29.56
N VAL A 253 -14.26 5.61 29.46
CA VAL A 253 -14.46 6.54 28.35
C VAL A 253 -13.16 7.28 28.00
N GLY A 254 -12.72 7.16 26.75
CA GLY A 254 -11.51 7.81 26.25
C GLY A 254 -10.20 7.06 26.48
N THR A 255 -10.24 5.84 27.05
CA THR A 255 -9.07 4.95 27.16
C THR A 255 -9.40 3.55 26.65
N VAL A 256 -8.45 2.95 25.95
CA VAL A 256 -8.52 1.55 25.54
C VAL A 256 -7.48 0.76 26.32
N ASP A 257 -7.92 -0.31 26.99
CA ASP A 257 -7.02 -1.30 27.56
C ASP A 257 -6.44 -2.14 26.41
N PRO A 258 -5.10 -2.18 26.24
CA PRO A 258 -4.48 -3.05 25.24
C PRO A 258 -4.89 -4.53 25.39
N ALA A 259 -5.11 -5.03 26.60
CA ALA A 259 -5.48 -6.42 26.84
C ALA A 259 -6.87 -6.74 26.25
N ASP A 260 -7.88 -5.90 26.54
CA ASP A 260 -9.23 -6.05 26.01
C ASP A 260 -9.25 -5.98 24.48
N LEU A 261 -8.49 -5.04 23.90
CA LEU A 261 -8.34 -4.92 22.44
C LEU A 261 -7.72 -6.18 21.84
N MET A 262 -6.69 -6.75 22.47
CA MET A 262 -6.06 -7.98 22.00
C MET A 262 -7.01 -9.17 22.06
N GLU A 263 -7.76 -9.31 23.14
CA GLU A 263 -8.72 -10.40 23.31
C GLU A 263 -9.81 -10.34 22.23
N ALA A 264 -10.47 -9.18 22.09
CA ALA A 264 -11.50 -8.98 21.08
C ALA A 264 -10.98 -9.19 19.66
N ALA A 265 -9.77 -8.69 19.36
CA ALA A 265 -9.16 -8.87 18.05
C ALA A 265 -8.82 -10.34 17.75
N ARG A 266 -8.35 -11.10 18.75
CA ARG A 266 -8.04 -12.54 18.61
C ARG A 266 -9.31 -13.35 18.38
N ALA A 267 -10.35 -13.10 19.17
CA ALA A 267 -11.64 -13.78 19.05
C ALA A 267 -12.22 -13.63 17.63
N GLU A 268 -12.14 -12.42 17.05
CA GLU A 268 -12.58 -12.21 15.69
C GLU A 268 -11.61 -12.78 14.63
N LEU A 269 -10.30 -12.67 14.86
CA LEU A 269 -9.30 -13.19 13.92
C LEU A 269 -9.45 -14.71 13.72
N ASP A 270 -9.76 -15.44 14.79
CA ASP A 270 -9.95 -16.89 14.74
C ASP A 270 -11.12 -17.31 13.83
N VAL A 271 -12.13 -16.46 13.65
CA VAL A 271 -13.25 -16.69 12.70
C VAL A 271 -12.76 -16.70 11.25
N HIS A 272 -11.75 -15.89 10.92
CA HIS A 272 -11.35 -15.63 9.54
C HIS A 272 -10.00 -16.26 9.14
N ARG A 273 -9.12 -16.53 10.11
CA ARG A 273 -7.71 -16.88 9.85
C ARG A 273 -7.53 -18.05 8.90
N GLU A 274 -8.32 -19.11 9.06
CA GLU A 274 -8.10 -20.36 8.33
C GLU A 274 -8.56 -20.22 6.87
N ALA A 275 -9.71 -19.57 6.66
CA ALA A 275 -10.24 -19.30 5.33
C ALA A 275 -9.31 -18.36 4.55
N ASP A 276 -8.83 -17.29 5.18
CA ASP A 276 -7.86 -16.36 4.60
C ASP A 276 -6.53 -17.06 4.27
N ALA A 277 -5.98 -17.84 5.20
CA ALA A 277 -4.74 -18.58 5.01
C ALA A 277 -4.81 -19.55 3.82
N ARG A 278 -5.91 -20.32 3.69
CA ARG A 278 -6.11 -21.21 2.54
C ARG A 278 -6.13 -20.45 1.21
N GLN A 279 -6.76 -19.28 1.18
CA GLN A 279 -6.83 -18.48 -0.04
C GLN A 279 -5.46 -17.89 -0.40
N ARG A 280 -4.74 -17.36 0.59
CA ARG A 280 -3.36 -16.85 0.45
C ARG A 280 -2.42 -17.95 -0.06
N ALA A 281 -2.47 -19.14 0.53
CA ALA A 281 -1.67 -20.28 0.10
C ALA A 281 -1.94 -20.67 -1.37
N ARG A 282 -3.22 -20.80 -1.77
CA ARG A 282 -3.57 -21.10 -3.17
C ARG A 282 -3.07 -20.05 -4.14
N ALA A 283 -3.11 -18.78 -3.75
CA ALA A 283 -2.62 -17.68 -4.59
C ALA A 283 -1.08 -17.64 -4.63
N ALA A 284 -0.41 -17.93 -3.52
CA ALA A 284 1.05 -18.03 -3.45
C ALA A 284 1.57 -19.15 -4.36
N GLU A 285 0.92 -20.31 -4.37
CA GLU A 285 1.25 -21.40 -5.29
C GLU A 285 1.13 -20.98 -6.76
N ARG A 286 0.06 -20.29 -7.13
CA ARG A 286 -0.07 -19.73 -8.49
C ARG A 286 1.04 -18.71 -8.80
N ALA A 287 1.37 -17.85 -7.84
CA ALA A 287 2.43 -16.86 -8.02
C ALA A 287 3.81 -17.51 -8.19
N ARG A 288 4.13 -18.56 -7.42
CA ARG A 288 5.35 -19.35 -7.60
C ARG A 288 5.43 -19.98 -8.99
N ALA A 289 4.31 -20.52 -9.47
CA ALA A 289 4.26 -21.18 -10.78
C ALA A 289 4.31 -20.22 -11.98
N GLN A 290 3.88 -18.96 -11.83
CA GLN A 290 3.61 -18.07 -12.96
C GLN A 290 4.45 -16.79 -13.01
N LEU A 291 5.02 -16.36 -11.88
CA LEU A 291 5.72 -15.09 -11.76
C LEU A 291 7.21 -15.30 -11.58
N ASP A 292 8.00 -14.44 -12.21
CA ASP A 292 9.43 -14.31 -11.91
C ASP A 292 9.67 -13.64 -10.55
N ASP A 293 10.92 -13.56 -10.11
CA ASP A 293 11.27 -13.03 -8.79
C ASP A 293 10.91 -11.55 -8.62
N ALA A 294 11.06 -10.73 -9.66
CA ALA A 294 10.67 -9.33 -9.60
C ALA A 294 9.15 -9.18 -9.55
N GLU A 295 8.42 -9.96 -10.34
CA GLU A 295 6.96 -9.99 -10.35
C GLU A 295 6.39 -10.51 -9.02
N ARG A 296 7.05 -11.47 -8.36
CA ARG A 296 6.66 -11.96 -7.01
C ARG A 296 6.81 -10.89 -5.93
N LEU A 297 7.67 -9.90 -6.13
CA LEU A 297 7.83 -8.77 -5.21
C LEU A 297 6.91 -7.60 -5.59
N PHE A 298 6.91 -7.20 -6.85
CA PHE A 298 6.32 -5.93 -7.29
C PHE A 298 5.02 -6.07 -8.09
N GLY A 299 4.64 -7.29 -8.46
CA GLY A 299 3.43 -7.63 -9.21
C GLY A 299 3.59 -7.53 -10.72
N SER A 300 2.78 -8.28 -11.47
CA SER A 300 2.81 -8.27 -12.94
C SER A 300 1.85 -7.20 -13.51
N ARG A 301 2.38 -6.10 -14.05
CA ARG A 301 1.55 -5.01 -14.62
C ARG A 301 0.83 -5.40 -15.92
N LEU A 302 1.48 -6.21 -16.76
CA LEU A 302 1.01 -6.53 -18.11
C LEU A 302 -0.07 -7.63 -18.15
N ARG A 303 -0.07 -8.56 -17.18
CA ARG A 303 -1.03 -9.67 -17.13
C ARG A 303 -2.40 -9.24 -16.59
N ALA A 304 -2.41 -8.31 -15.63
CA ALA A 304 -3.63 -7.70 -15.12
C ALA A 304 -4.42 -6.98 -16.23
N MET A 305 -3.73 -6.22 -17.09
CA MET A 305 -4.35 -5.55 -18.24
C MET A 305 -4.88 -6.54 -19.28
N ARG A 306 -4.18 -7.65 -19.55
CA ARG A 306 -4.61 -8.66 -20.52
C ARG A 306 -5.85 -9.44 -20.07
N ARG A 307 -6.04 -9.68 -18.76
CA ARG A 307 -7.28 -10.26 -18.22
C ARG A 307 -8.45 -9.27 -18.24
N ALA A 308 -8.21 -8.01 -17.86
CA ALA A 308 -9.23 -6.96 -17.95
C ALA A 308 -9.72 -6.75 -19.40
N ALA A 309 -8.84 -6.91 -20.39
CA ALA A 309 -9.20 -6.88 -21.80
C ALA A 309 -9.85 -8.19 -22.32
N GLY A 310 -9.66 -9.31 -21.61
CA GLY A 310 -10.16 -10.64 -22.00
C GLY A 310 -11.62 -10.91 -21.63
N ASP A 311 -12.11 -10.31 -20.54
CA ASP A 311 -13.52 -10.44 -20.09
C ASP A 311 -14.50 -9.62 -20.95
N GLY A 312 -14.01 -8.79 -21.89
CA GLY A 312 -14.83 -8.03 -22.84
C GLY A 312 -15.19 -8.76 -24.14
N ARG A 313 -14.74 -10.01 -24.34
CA ARG A 313 -15.04 -10.81 -25.55
C ARG A 313 -15.59 -12.20 -25.19
N ALA A 314 -16.66 -12.22 -24.40
CA ALA A 314 -17.55 -13.39 -24.30
C ALA A 314 -18.97 -13.00 -24.74
N GLY A 315 -19.08 -12.43 -25.94
CA GLY A 315 -20.33 -12.26 -26.68
C GLY A 315 -20.21 -12.99 -28.01
N GLY A 316 -20.23 -14.32 -27.98
CA GLY A 316 -20.40 -15.11 -29.19
C GLY A 316 -21.80 -14.86 -29.78
N PRO A 317 -21.96 -14.80 -31.11
CA PRO A 317 -23.27 -14.61 -31.72
C PRO A 317 -24.14 -15.83 -31.42
N GLY A 318 -25.19 -15.63 -30.63
CA GLY A 318 -26.22 -16.65 -30.41
C GLY A 318 -26.97 -16.94 -31.72
N PRO A 319 -27.43 -18.19 -31.94
CA PRO A 319 -28.19 -18.55 -33.13
C PRO A 319 -29.56 -17.87 -33.09
N ALA A 320 -29.92 -17.19 -34.17
CA ALA A 320 -31.21 -16.51 -34.30
C ALA A 320 -32.37 -17.52 -34.47
N PRO A 321 -33.53 -17.29 -33.85
CA PRO A 321 -34.71 -18.14 -34.01
C PRO A 321 -35.64 -17.62 -35.13
N GLY A 322 -36.04 -18.54 -36.01
CA GLY A 322 -37.41 -18.71 -36.56
C GLY A 322 -38.03 -17.61 -37.44
N GLY A 323 -38.53 -18.01 -38.61
CA GLY A 323 -39.55 -17.24 -39.33
C GLY A 323 -39.84 -17.72 -40.76
N PRO A 324 -41.06 -18.21 -41.08
CA PRO A 324 -41.36 -18.95 -42.31
C PRO A 324 -41.97 -18.08 -43.43
N THR A 325 -41.70 -18.42 -44.69
CA THR A 325 -42.60 -18.09 -45.82
C THR A 325 -42.63 -19.20 -46.88
N ALA A 326 -43.84 -19.78 -47.02
CA ALA A 326 -44.55 -20.16 -48.25
C ALA A 326 -43.88 -19.80 -49.60
N SER A 327 -44.05 -20.49 -50.73
CA SER A 327 -44.81 -21.68 -51.12
C SER A 327 -44.57 -21.90 -52.63
N VAL A 328 -45.04 -23.05 -53.13
CA VAL A 328 -45.52 -23.37 -54.49
C VAL A 328 -44.55 -23.88 -55.59
N ARG A 329 -45.01 -25.02 -56.14
CA ARG A 329 -44.91 -25.58 -57.52
C ARG A 329 -43.91 -26.73 -57.69
N SER A 330 -44.37 -27.98 -57.66
CA SER A 330 -45.07 -28.72 -58.73
C SER A 330 -44.07 -29.46 -59.64
N ALA A 331 -44.02 -30.78 -59.51
CA ALA A 331 -43.89 -31.71 -60.62
C ALA A 331 -44.26 -33.11 -60.14
N THR A 332 -45.48 -33.50 -60.47
CA THR A 332 -45.95 -34.88 -60.58
C THR A 332 -45.26 -35.56 -61.76
N HIS A 333 -44.63 -36.71 -61.54
CA HIS A 333 -44.72 -37.85 -62.46
C HIS A 333 -44.39 -39.12 -61.68
N GLY A 334 -45.43 -39.93 -61.46
CA GLY A 334 -45.25 -41.37 -61.30
C GLY A 334 -45.42 -42.00 -62.68
N GLU A 335 -44.55 -42.94 -63.00
CA GLU A 335 -44.85 -44.11 -63.81
C GLU A 335 -44.18 -45.27 -63.05
N ASP A 336 -44.93 -46.12 -62.36
CA ASP A 336 -45.75 -47.26 -62.80
C ASP A 336 -44.96 -48.58 -62.90
N GLU A 337 -45.51 -49.55 -62.16
CA GLU A 337 -45.49 -51.00 -62.35
C GLU A 337 -44.20 -51.85 -62.41
N ARG A 338 -44.20 -52.81 -61.45
CA ARG A 338 -43.57 -54.15 -61.38
C ARG A 338 -42.26 -54.33 -60.62
#